data_AF-A0A7R9JIR4-F1
#
_entry.id   AF-A0A7R9JIR4-F1
#
_cell.length_a   1.000
_cell.length_b   1.000
_cell.length_c   1.000
_cell.angle_alpha   90.00
_cell.angle_beta   90.00
_cell.angle_gamma   90.00
#
_symmetry.space_group_name_H-M   'P 1'
#
loop_
_entity.id
_entity.type
_entity.pdbx_description
1 polymer ?
#
loop_
_entity_poly.entity_id
_entity_poly.type
_entity_poly.pdbx_seq_one_letter_code
_entity_poly.pdbx_strand_id
1 'polypeptide(L)'
;MTQEHIMDFTRLRALSSLFSMLNQGVRNVLQYNHAHSDFPLPNEQLERYIPKCLVYALLWSFAGDAKLKVRSDMGDFIRSVTTVPLPPTSNVPIIDYEVSITGEWSPWSNKVPQIEVETHKVAAPDIVVPTLDTVRHESLLYTWLAEHKPLVLCGPPGSGKTMTLFSALRALPDMEVVGLNFSSATTPELLLKTFDHYCEYRKTPNGVVLSPVQ
;
A
#
# COMPACT_ATOMS: atom_id res chain seq x y z
N MET A 1 -23.27 -7.39 14.85
CA MET A 1 -22.09 -6.78 15.49
C MET A 1 -21.39 -5.92 14.45
N THR A 2 -21.27 -4.62 14.67
CA THR A 2 -20.51 -3.71 13.80
C THR A 2 -19.02 -3.95 14.05
N GLN A 3 -18.28 -4.38 13.02
CA GLN A 3 -16.83 -4.46 13.13
C GLN A 3 -16.25 -3.05 13.27
N GLU A 4 -15.30 -2.88 14.17
CA GLU A 4 -14.77 -1.56 14.54
C GLU A 4 -13.62 -1.18 13.62
N HIS A 5 -13.87 -0.20 12.75
CA HIS A 5 -12.89 0.45 11.89
C HIS A 5 -12.47 1.79 12.50
N ILE A 6 -11.28 2.30 12.17
CA ILE A 6 -10.88 3.65 12.59
C ILE A 6 -11.76 4.71 11.91
N MET A 7 -12.10 4.51 10.63
CA MET A 7 -12.97 5.39 9.85
C MET A 7 -14.27 4.67 9.48
N ASP A 8 -15.37 5.41 9.36
CA ASP A 8 -16.66 4.83 8.97
C ASP A 8 -16.55 3.99 7.70
N PHE A 9 -17.03 2.74 7.79
CA PHE A 9 -16.96 1.81 6.68
C PHE A 9 -17.92 2.23 5.56
N THR A 10 -17.40 2.37 4.34
CA THR A 10 -18.22 2.56 3.15
C THR A 10 -17.84 1.55 2.08
N ARG A 11 -18.85 1.04 1.36
CA ARG A 11 -18.64 0.09 0.25
C ARG A 11 -17.72 0.66 -0.82
N LEU A 12 -17.86 1.95 -1.13
CA LEU A 12 -17.06 2.61 -2.16
C LEU A 12 -15.57 2.62 -1.79
N ARG A 13 -15.23 2.92 -0.52
CA ARG A 13 -13.84 2.89 -0.03
C ARG A 13 -13.25 1.48 -0.18
N ALA A 14 -13.94 0.48 0.35
CA ALA A 14 -13.46 -0.90 0.30
C ALA A 14 -13.31 -1.40 -1.14
N LEU A 15 -14.32 -1.22 -1.99
CA LEU A 15 -14.27 -1.67 -3.38
C LEU A 15 -13.23 -0.92 -4.21
N SER A 16 -13.06 0.39 -4.00
CA SER A 16 -12.02 1.17 -4.70
C SER A 16 -10.62 0.68 -4.32
N SER A 17 -10.38 0.41 -3.04
CA SER A 17 -9.12 -0.17 -2.58
C SER A 17 -8.91 -1.57 -3.15
N LEU A 18 -9.95 -2.42 -3.18
CA LEU A 18 -9.91 -3.75 -3.77
C LEU A 18 -9.48 -3.69 -5.25
N PHE A 19 -10.15 -2.85 -6.05
CA PHE A 19 -9.82 -2.72 -7.48
C PHE A 19 -8.41 -2.20 -7.71
N SER A 20 -7.95 -1.24 -6.91
CA SER A 20 -6.58 -0.73 -6.99
C SER A 20 -5.54 -1.84 -6.71
N MET A 21 -5.80 -2.69 -5.71
CA MET A 21 -4.93 -3.82 -5.40
C MET A 21 -4.96 -4.91 -6.48
N LEU A 22 -6.13 -5.18 -7.09
CA LEU A 22 -6.23 -6.13 -8.21
C LEU A 22 -5.48 -5.63 -9.44
N ASN A 23 -5.62 -4.36 -9.78
CA ASN A 23 -4.86 -3.72 -10.84
C ASN A 23 -3.35 -3.80 -10.58
N GLN A 24 -2.92 -3.65 -9.32
CA GLN A 24 -1.52 -3.85 -8.97
C GLN A 24 -1.06 -5.28 -9.18
N GLY A 25 -1.88 -6.28 -8.85
CA GLY A 25 -1.61 -7.68 -9.18
C GLY A 25 -1.37 -7.87 -10.68
N VAL A 26 -2.19 -7.24 -11.52
CA VAL A 26 -2.02 -7.26 -12.98
C VAL A 26 -0.73 -6.55 -13.41
N ARG A 27 -0.44 -5.36 -12.86
CA ARG A 27 0.81 -4.63 -13.12
C ARG A 27 2.04 -5.44 -12.75
N ASN A 28 2.02 -6.17 -11.63
CA ASN A 28 3.12 -7.03 -11.22
C ASN A 28 3.41 -8.13 -12.26
N VAL A 29 2.36 -8.74 -12.82
CA VAL A 29 2.50 -9.74 -13.91
C VAL A 29 3.09 -9.10 -15.17
N LEU A 30 2.60 -7.92 -15.56
CA LEU A 30 3.11 -7.19 -16.72
C LEU A 30 4.59 -6.80 -16.54
N GLN A 31 4.96 -6.28 -15.37
CA GLN A 31 6.33 -5.93 -15.02
C GLN A 31 7.24 -7.16 -15.02
N TYR A 32 6.78 -8.28 -14.46
CA TYR A 32 7.53 -9.54 -14.48
C TYR A 32 7.80 -10.02 -15.90
N ASN A 33 6.77 -10.05 -16.75
CA ASN A 33 6.90 -10.47 -18.15
C ASN A 33 7.81 -9.53 -18.95
N HIS A 34 7.75 -8.23 -18.67
CA HIS A 34 8.64 -7.27 -19.31
C HIS A 34 10.11 -7.49 -18.91
N ALA A 35 10.37 -7.77 -17.63
CA ALA A 35 11.71 -8.09 -17.13
C ALA A 35 12.23 -9.46 -17.59
N HIS A 36 11.34 -10.41 -17.88
CA HIS A 36 11.66 -11.78 -18.29
C HIS A 36 11.08 -12.11 -19.66
N SER A 37 11.45 -11.32 -20.68
CA SER A 37 10.86 -11.45 -22.03
C SER A 37 11.04 -12.85 -22.66
N ASP A 38 12.14 -13.54 -22.35
CA ASP A 38 12.41 -14.91 -22.83
C ASP A 38 11.63 -15.98 -22.05
N PHE A 39 11.25 -15.69 -20.81
CA PHE A 39 10.59 -16.62 -19.88
C PHE A 39 9.42 -15.91 -19.18
N PRO A 40 8.35 -15.57 -19.92
CA PRO A 40 7.19 -14.93 -19.34
C PRO A 40 6.49 -15.88 -18.35
N LEU A 41 5.70 -15.30 -17.44
CA LEU A 41 4.95 -16.04 -16.44
C LEU A 41 4.01 -17.06 -17.12
N PRO A 42 4.16 -18.37 -16.86
CA PRO A 42 3.28 -19.38 -17.43
C PRO A 42 1.83 -19.22 -16.95
N ASN A 43 0.87 -19.58 -17.80
CA ASN A 43 -0.57 -19.50 -17.44
C ASN A 43 -0.90 -20.27 -16.16
N GLU A 44 -0.28 -21.43 -15.94
CA GLU A 44 -0.49 -22.21 -14.70
C GLU A 44 -0.05 -21.45 -13.45
N GLN A 45 1.04 -20.68 -13.52
CA GLN A 45 1.46 -19.83 -12.40
C GLN A 45 0.51 -18.65 -12.22
N LEU A 46 0.01 -18.06 -13.31
CA LEU A 46 -0.98 -16.99 -13.25
C LEU A 46 -2.29 -17.45 -12.59
N GLU A 47 -2.78 -18.65 -12.93
CA GLU A 47 -3.97 -19.27 -12.34
C GLU A 47 -3.79 -19.54 -10.84
N ARG A 48 -2.57 -19.77 -10.37
CA ARG A 48 -2.25 -19.89 -8.93
C ARG A 48 -2.11 -18.53 -8.24
N TYR A 49 -1.54 -17.55 -8.94
CA TYR A 49 -1.21 -16.22 -8.42
C TYR A 49 -2.47 -15.36 -8.20
N ILE A 50 -3.31 -15.20 -9.24
CA ILE A 50 -4.41 -14.24 -9.23
C ILE A 50 -5.45 -14.50 -8.12
N PRO A 51 -5.89 -15.75 -7.86
CA PRO A 51 -6.83 -16.01 -6.77
C PRO A 51 -6.25 -15.68 -5.38
N LYS A 52 -4.94 -15.91 -5.18
CA LYS A 52 -4.26 -15.56 -3.93
C LYS A 52 -4.14 -14.03 -3.78
N CYS A 53 -3.86 -13.31 -4.87
CA CYS A 53 -3.91 -11.85 -4.89
C CYS A 53 -5.29 -11.31 -4.55
N LEU A 54 -6.36 -11.92 -5.06
CA LEU A 54 -7.73 -11.55 -4.72
C LEU A 54 -8.00 -11.71 -3.22
N VAL A 55 -7.59 -12.82 -2.62
CA VAL A 55 -7.71 -13.04 -1.16
C VAL A 55 -6.96 -11.96 -0.37
N TYR A 56 -5.71 -11.70 -0.75
CA TYR A 56 -4.89 -10.67 -0.12
C TYR A 56 -5.54 -9.28 -0.24
N ALA A 57 -6.03 -8.94 -1.43
CA ALA A 57 -6.69 -7.67 -1.71
C ALA A 57 -8.01 -7.52 -0.94
N LEU A 58 -8.83 -8.57 -0.84
CA LEU A 58 -10.06 -8.57 -0.05
C LEU A 58 -9.78 -8.28 1.42
N LEU A 59 -8.78 -8.95 2.00
CA LEU A 59 -8.46 -8.75 3.41
C LEU A 59 -8.04 -7.29 3.68
N TRP A 60 -7.10 -6.76 2.91
CA TRP A 60 -6.59 -5.40 3.11
C TRP A 60 -7.58 -4.30 2.77
N SER A 61 -8.39 -4.48 1.72
CA SER A 61 -9.37 -3.48 1.33
C SER A 61 -10.55 -3.37 2.29
N PHE A 62 -10.95 -4.48 2.92
CA PHE A 62 -12.08 -4.48 3.85
C PHE A 62 -11.66 -4.27 5.31
N ALA A 63 -10.48 -4.73 5.74
CA ALA A 63 -10.05 -4.66 7.14
C ALA A 63 -8.76 -3.85 7.37
N GLY A 64 -8.18 -3.23 6.34
CA GLY A 64 -6.90 -2.52 6.44
C GLY A 64 -6.89 -1.36 7.45
N ASP A 65 -8.01 -0.68 7.65
CA ASP A 65 -8.15 0.41 8.65
C ASP A 65 -8.69 -0.07 10.00
N ALA A 66 -8.86 -1.38 10.19
CA ALA A 66 -9.34 -1.97 11.43
C ALA A 66 -8.17 -2.42 12.33
N LYS A 67 -8.47 -2.69 13.61
CA LYS A 67 -7.51 -3.24 14.57
C LYS A 67 -7.04 -4.64 14.16
N LEU A 68 -5.87 -5.06 14.65
CA LEU A 68 -5.29 -6.38 14.32
C LEU A 68 -6.27 -7.54 14.50
N LYS A 69 -7.06 -7.54 15.58
CA LYS A 69 -8.08 -8.56 15.83
C LYS A 69 -9.09 -8.68 14.68
N VAL A 70 -9.62 -7.56 14.18
CA VAL A 70 -10.60 -7.56 13.07
C VAL A 70 -9.96 -8.05 11.77
N ARG A 71 -8.68 -7.71 11.54
CA ARG A 71 -7.92 -8.24 10.39
C ARG A 71 -7.74 -9.76 10.49
N SER A 72 -7.45 -10.28 11.68
CA SER A 72 -7.37 -11.72 11.93
C SER A 72 -8.73 -12.40 11.75
N ASP A 73 -9.80 -11.86 12.34
CA ASP A 73 -11.16 -12.38 12.23
C ASP A 73 -11.63 -12.42 10.76
N MET A 74 -11.28 -11.40 9.96
CA MET A 74 -11.52 -11.40 8.51
C MET A 74 -10.73 -12.50 7.79
N GLY A 75 -9.47 -12.70 8.16
CA GLY A 75 -8.64 -13.78 7.62
C GLY A 75 -9.23 -15.17 7.94
N ASP A 76 -9.71 -15.38 9.16
CA ASP A 76 -10.34 -16.64 9.58
C ASP A 76 -11.70 -16.86 8.88
N PHE A 77 -12.47 -15.79 8.70
CA PHE A 77 -13.68 -15.85 7.89
C PHE A 77 -13.37 -16.27 6.45
N ILE A 78 -12.40 -15.64 5.78
CA ILE A 78 -11.98 -16.01 4.43
C ILE A 78 -11.55 -17.48 4.39
N ARG A 79 -10.75 -17.92 5.38
CA ARG A 79 -10.30 -19.31 5.52
C ARG A 79 -11.45 -20.31 5.61
N SER A 80 -12.57 -19.92 6.24
CA SER A 80 -13.74 -20.78 6.38
C SER A 80 -14.60 -20.92 5.12
N VAL A 81 -14.51 -19.98 4.18
CA VAL A 81 -15.43 -19.91 3.02
C VAL A 81 -14.75 -20.14 1.67
N THR A 82 -13.45 -19.89 1.57
CA THR A 82 -12.72 -19.99 0.30
C THR A 82 -12.19 -21.39 0.03
N THR A 83 -12.13 -21.77 -1.24
CA THR A 83 -11.42 -22.97 -1.71
C THR A 83 -10.03 -22.65 -2.26
N VAL A 84 -9.62 -21.38 -2.25
CA VAL A 84 -8.29 -20.94 -2.69
C VAL A 84 -7.24 -21.47 -1.70
N PRO A 85 -6.11 -22.03 -2.16
CA PRO A 85 -5.02 -22.45 -1.27
C PRO A 85 -4.47 -21.27 -0.45
N LEU A 86 -4.59 -21.36 0.87
CA LEU A 86 -4.13 -20.35 1.85
C LEU A 86 -2.79 -20.76 2.48
N PRO A 87 -2.10 -19.85 3.22
CA PRO A 87 -0.88 -20.20 3.93
C PRO A 87 -1.09 -21.41 4.87
N PRO A 88 -0.14 -22.37 4.91
CA PRO A 88 -0.32 -23.64 5.62
C PRO A 88 -0.35 -23.47 7.14
N THR A 89 0.30 -22.45 7.68
CA THR A 89 0.37 -22.21 9.12
C THR A 89 -0.89 -21.46 9.57
N SER A 90 -1.84 -22.18 10.17
CA SER A 90 -3.09 -21.58 10.67
C SER A 90 -2.90 -20.61 11.84
N ASN A 91 -1.82 -20.76 12.60
CA ASN A 91 -1.53 -19.90 13.77
C ASN A 91 -1.03 -18.50 13.39
N VAL A 92 -0.66 -18.26 12.12
CA VAL A 92 -0.19 -16.96 11.65
C VAL A 92 -1.30 -16.32 10.79
N PRO A 93 -1.70 -15.07 11.07
CA PRO A 93 -2.71 -14.38 10.28
C PRO A 93 -2.30 -14.25 8.80
N ILE A 94 -3.28 -14.32 7.89
CA ILE A 94 -3.04 -14.20 6.44
C ILE A 94 -2.34 -12.88 6.08
N ILE A 95 -2.60 -11.81 6.84
CA ILE A 95 -1.94 -10.50 6.65
C ILE A 95 -0.43 -10.51 6.85
N ASP A 96 0.13 -11.50 7.52
CA ASP A 96 1.57 -11.64 7.73
C ASP A 96 2.24 -12.40 6.58
N TYR A 97 1.48 -12.70 5.53
CA TYR A 97 1.98 -13.22 4.25
C TYR A 97 1.76 -12.22 3.12
N GLU A 98 2.66 -12.28 2.15
CA GLU A 98 2.48 -11.73 0.82
C GLU A 98 2.28 -12.87 -0.20
N VAL A 99 1.79 -12.51 -1.38
CA VAL A 99 1.72 -13.41 -2.52
C VAL A 99 2.90 -13.11 -3.44
N SER A 100 3.84 -14.05 -3.57
CA SER A 100 4.94 -13.94 -4.51
C SER A 100 4.44 -14.06 -5.94
N ILE A 101 5.19 -13.51 -6.90
CA ILE A 101 4.83 -13.61 -8.34
C ILE A 101 4.80 -15.07 -8.84
N THR A 102 5.51 -15.98 -8.17
CA THR A 102 5.47 -17.43 -8.43
C THR A 102 4.15 -18.08 -8.02
N GLY A 103 3.23 -17.31 -7.43
CA GLY A 103 1.95 -17.78 -6.96
C GLY A 103 2.01 -18.47 -5.61
N GLU A 104 3.02 -18.22 -4.77
CA GLU A 104 3.14 -18.82 -3.44
C GLU A 104 2.97 -17.79 -2.31
N TRP A 105 2.55 -18.26 -1.14
CA TRP A 105 2.48 -17.41 0.04
C TRP A 105 3.86 -17.34 0.70
N SER A 106 4.40 -16.12 0.88
CA SER A 106 5.68 -15.88 1.53
C SER A 106 5.48 -15.05 2.79
N PRO A 107 6.07 -15.42 3.95
CA PRO A 107 6.02 -14.59 5.15
C PRO A 107 6.65 -13.21 4.92
N TRP A 108 5.99 -12.15 5.38
CA TRP A 108 6.57 -10.79 5.37
C TRP A 108 7.86 -10.69 6.19
N SER A 109 8.04 -11.56 7.19
CA SER A 109 9.27 -11.64 7.98
C SER A 109 10.51 -11.91 7.13
N ASN A 110 10.37 -12.61 6.00
CA ASN A 110 11.47 -12.90 5.08
C ASN A 110 11.94 -11.64 4.33
N LYS A 111 11.12 -10.59 4.29
CA LYS A 111 11.43 -9.30 3.66
C LYS A 111 11.92 -8.24 4.62
N VAL A 112 11.98 -8.53 5.92
CA VAL A 112 12.56 -7.61 6.90
C VAL A 112 14.08 -7.77 6.87
N PRO A 113 14.86 -6.79 6.37
CA PRO A 113 16.30 -6.92 6.34
C PRO A 113 16.87 -6.81 7.75
N GLN A 114 17.90 -7.61 8.05
CA GLN A 114 18.68 -7.45 9.26
C GLN A 114 19.64 -6.28 9.07
N ILE A 115 19.32 -5.14 9.70
CA ILE A 115 20.19 -3.96 9.68
C ILE A 115 21.05 -3.98 10.93
N GLU A 116 22.37 -4.10 10.75
CA GLU A 116 23.33 -3.74 11.79
C GLU A 116 23.44 -2.22 11.84
N VAL A 117 22.80 -1.62 12.84
CA VAL A 117 22.90 -0.17 13.04
C VAL A 117 24.25 0.13 13.68
N GLU A 118 25.09 0.87 12.97
CA GLU A 118 26.37 1.35 13.50
C GLU A 118 26.11 2.15 14.79
N THR A 119 26.83 1.82 15.87
CA THR A 119 26.57 2.32 17.24
C THR A 119 26.53 3.84 17.34
N HIS A 120 27.25 4.55 16.46
CA HIS A 120 27.31 6.01 16.43
C HIS A 120 26.11 6.68 15.72
N LYS A 121 25.26 5.91 15.02
CA LYS A 121 24.07 6.42 14.32
C LYS A 121 22.74 6.00 14.98
N VAL A 122 22.77 5.24 16.07
CA VAL A 122 21.56 4.67 16.71
C VAL A 122 20.48 5.70 17.08
N ALA A 123 20.87 6.95 17.36
CA ALA A 123 19.94 8.04 17.70
C ALA A 123 19.62 8.98 16.53
N ALA A 124 20.11 8.70 15.32
CA ALA A 124 19.92 9.59 14.18
C ALA A 124 18.47 9.49 13.67
N PRO A 125 17.77 10.63 13.45
CA PRO A 125 16.35 10.64 13.09
C PRO A 125 16.06 10.10 11.68
N ASP A 126 17.09 9.88 10.86
CA ASP A 126 17.03 9.34 9.51
C ASP A 126 17.11 7.80 9.46
N ILE A 127 17.49 7.13 10.56
CA ILE A 127 17.52 5.66 10.61
C ILE A 127 16.13 5.12 10.89
N VAL A 128 15.55 4.51 9.86
CA VAL A 128 14.32 3.73 9.94
C VAL A 128 14.70 2.27 10.11
N VAL A 129 14.44 1.71 11.29
CA VAL A 129 14.57 0.26 11.51
C VAL A 129 13.37 -0.43 10.86
N PRO A 130 13.58 -1.26 9.83
CA PRO A 130 12.48 -1.97 9.20
C PRO A 130 11.97 -3.04 10.14
N THR A 131 10.65 -3.05 10.33
CA THR A 131 9.91 -4.07 11.07
C THR A 131 8.95 -4.77 10.12
N LEU A 132 8.32 -5.85 10.60
CA LEU A 132 7.25 -6.52 9.88
C LEU A 132 6.13 -5.57 9.44
N ASP A 133 5.78 -4.62 10.32
CA ASP A 133 4.74 -3.64 10.03
C ASP A 133 5.17 -2.64 8.96
N THR A 134 6.43 -2.18 8.98
CA THR A 134 6.87 -1.17 8.00
C THR A 134 6.89 -1.76 6.59
N VAL A 135 7.50 -2.93 6.39
CA VAL A 135 7.62 -3.53 5.04
C VAL A 135 6.23 -3.84 4.43
N ARG A 136 5.30 -4.27 5.29
CA ARG A 136 3.94 -4.61 4.89
C ARG A 136 3.13 -3.38 4.49
N HIS A 137 3.11 -2.35 5.33
CA HIS A 137 2.38 -1.12 5.02
C HIS A 137 3.05 -0.32 3.90
N GLU A 138 4.38 -0.38 3.77
CA GLU A 138 5.11 0.21 2.66
C GLU A 138 4.70 -0.38 1.31
N SER A 139 4.60 -1.70 1.19
CA SER A 139 4.11 -2.38 -0.02
C SER A 139 2.67 -1.98 -0.39
N LEU A 140 1.80 -1.86 0.62
CA LEU A 140 0.43 -1.40 0.42
C LEU A 140 0.38 0.05 -0.04
N LEU A 141 1.17 0.94 0.59
CA LEU A 141 1.26 2.33 0.19
C LEU A 141 1.76 2.48 -1.25
N TYR A 142 2.81 1.74 -1.61
CA TYR A 142 3.31 1.69 -2.98
C TYR A 142 2.21 1.34 -3.99
N THR A 143 1.35 0.36 -3.66
CA THR A 143 0.22 -0.06 -4.51
C THR A 143 -0.72 1.09 -4.86
N TRP A 144 -1.14 1.89 -3.87
CA TRP A 144 -2.05 3.01 -4.10
C TRP A 144 -1.36 4.24 -4.69
N LEU A 145 -0.11 4.50 -4.29
CA LEU A 145 0.69 5.59 -4.84
C LEU A 145 0.98 5.37 -6.33
N ALA A 146 1.30 4.14 -6.76
CA ALA A 146 1.54 3.82 -8.17
C ALA A 146 0.32 4.05 -9.09
N GLU A 147 -0.90 4.14 -8.52
CA GLU A 147 -2.12 4.51 -9.26
C GLU A 147 -2.50 5.98 -9.14
N HIS A 148 -1.68 6.79 -8.47
CA HIS A 148 -2.00 8.16 -8.08
C HIS A 148 -3.35 8.25 -7.35
N LYS A 149 -3.67 7.26 -6.50
CA LYS A 149 -4.90 7.24 -5.69
C LYS A 149 -4.68 7.98 -4.38
N PRO A 150 -5.65 8.81 -3.94
CA PRO A 150 -5.58 9.44 -2.63
C PRO A 150 -5.73 8.37 -1.54
N LEU A 151 -4.88 8.45 -0.52
CA LEU A 151 -4.90 7.58 0.65
C LEU A 151 -4.76 8.39 1.92
N VAL A 152 -5.21 7.84 3.05
CA VAL A 152 -5.11 8.48 4.37
C VAL A 152 -4.42 7.52 5.33
N LEU A 153 -3.35 7.98 5.96
CA LEU A 153 -2.72 7.29 7.07
C LEU A 153 -3.31 7.79 8.38
N CYS A 154 -4.14 6.97 9.02
CA CYS A 154 -4.76 7.27 10.32
C CYS A 154 -4.10 6.47 11.44
N GLY A 155 -3.86 7.11 12.58
CA GLY A 155 -3.26 6.47 13.75
C GLY A 155 -2.75 7.50 14.77
N PRO A 156 -2.42 7.07 16.00
CA PRO A 156 -1.97 7.99 17.05
C PRO A 156 -0.65 8.70 16.69
N PRO A 157 -0.34 9.86 17.30
CA PRO A 157 0.96 10.52 17.13
C PRO A 157 2.12 9.55 17.40
N GLY A 158 3.19 9.63 16.61
CA GLY A 158 4.36 8.75 16.75
C GLY A 158 4.22 7.33 16.19
N SER A 159 3.08 6.95 15.60
CA SER A 159 2.85 5.60 15.06
C SER A 159 3.56 5.29 13.73
N GLY A 160 4.61 6.02 13.36
CA GLY A 160 5.38 5.78 12.14
C GLY A 160 4.75 6.19 10.81
N LYS A 161 3.55 6.80 10.78
CA LYS A 161 2.82 7.15 9.53
C LYS A 161 3.68 7.90 8.50
N THR A 162 4.22 9.05 8.90
CA THR A 162 5.03 9.91 8.03
C THR A 162 6.29 9.18 7.57
N MET A 163 6.91 8.42 8.47
CA MET A 163 8.11 7.62 8.18
C MET A 163 7.82 6.52 7.15
N THR A 164 6.74 5.75 7.31
CA THR A 164 6.33 4.71 6.36
C THR A 164 5.97 5.31 5.00
N LEU A 165 5.27 6.46 4.98
CA LEU A 165 4.95 7.17 3.73
C LEU A 165 6.22 7.57 2.98
N PHE A 166 7.18 8.20 3.65
CA PHE A 166 8.45 8.58 3.01
C PHE A 166 9.28 7.37 2.58
N SER A 167 9.23 6.25 3.30
CA SER A 167 9.87 5.00 2.85
C SER A 167 9.28 4.53 1.53
N ALA A 168 7.95 4.44 1.44
CA ALA A 168 7.25 4.03 0.22
C ALA A 168 7.52 4.97 -0.97
N LEU A 169 7.60 6.28 -0.71
CA LEU A 169 7.87 7.28 -1.74
C LEU A 169 9.29 7.21 -2.30
N ARG A 170 10.28 6.74 -1.52
CA ARG A 170 11.64 6.52 -2.04
C ARG A 170 11.70 5.48 -3.16
N ALA A 171 10.72 4.57 -3.22
CA ALA A 171 10.59 3.60 -4.30
C ALA A 171 9.92 4.16 -5.57
N LEU A 172 9.46 5.43 -5.55
CA LEU A 172 8.77 6.11 -6.64
C LEU A 172 9.54 7.37 -7.03
N PRO A 173 10.53 7.27 -7.95
CA PRO A 173 11.41 8.39 -8.29
C PRO A 173 10.67 9.56 -8.96
N ASP A 174 9.52 9.28 -9.58
CA ASP A 174 8.70 10.29 -10.28
C ASP A 174 7.74 11.04 -9.34
N MET A 175 7.83 10.82 -8.01
CA MET A 175 6.99 11.50 -7.03
C MET A 175 7.76 12.52 -6.22
N GLU A 176 7.34 13.78 -6.32
CA GLU A 176 7.78 14.86 -5.44
C GLU A 176 6.74 15.13 -4.34
N VAL A 177 7.22 15.42 -3.14
CA VAL A 177 6.37 15.57 -1.95
C VAL A 177 6.32 17.03 -1.54
N VAL A 178 5.10 17.58 -1.48
CA VAL A 178 4.84 18.88 -0.88
C VAL A 178 4.17 18.71 0.47
N GLY A 179 4.86 19.11 1.53
CA GLY A 179 4.35 19.03 2.89
C GLY A 179 3.36 20.16 3.20
N LEU A 180 2.18 19.80 3.70
CA LEU A 180 1.15 20.75 4.12
C LEU A 180 0.72 20.45 5.56
N ASN A 181 0.70 21.48 6.41
CA ASN A 181 0.26 21.37 7.79
C ASN A 181 -1.14 21.98 7.94
N PHE A 182 -2.11 21.14 8.32
CA PHE A 182 -3.50 21.55 8.48
C PHE A 182 -3.74 21.92 9.95
N SER A 183 -4.48 23.01 10.17
CA SER A 183 -4.93 23.47 11.48
C SER A 183 -6.41 23.82 11.43
N SER A 184 -6.99 24.25 12.56
CA SER A 184 -8.38 24.70 12.62
C SER A 184 -8.66 25.94 11.76
N ALA A 185 -7.63 26.70 11.37
CA ALA A 185 -7.74 27.87 10.50
C ALA A 185 -7.41 27.58 9.03
N THR A 186 -7.17 26.32 8.66
CA THR A 186 -6.87 25.97 7.26
C THR A 186 -8.10 26.11 6.38
N THR A 187 -7.96 26.89 5.32
CA THR A 187 -8.98 27.13 4.30
C THR A 187 -8.46 26.71 2.91
N PRO A 188 -9.33 26.54 1.89
CA PRO A 188 -8.90 26.15 0.54
C PRO A 188 -7.85 27.06 -0.09
N GLU A 189 -7.75 28.32 0.34
CA GLU A 189 -6.72 29.27 -0.10
C GLU A 189 -5.30 28.80 0.19
N LEU A 190 -5.08 27.99 1.25
CA LEU A 190 -3.76 27.40 1.51
C LEU A 190 -3.34 26.47 0.36
N LEU A 191 -4.26 25.61 -0.10
CA LEU A 191 -3.99 24.69 -1.21
C LEU A 191 -3.76 25.45 -2.52
N LEU A 192 -4.56 26.49 -2.79
CA LEU A 192 -4.39 27.32 -4.00
C LEU A 192 -3.03 28.01 -4.02
N LYS A 193 -2.59 28.59 -2.88
CA LYS A 193 -1.25 29.20 -2.78
C LYS A 193 -0.12 28.19 -3.00
N THR A 194 -0.28 26.97 -2.51
CA THR A 194 0.68 25.89 -2.74
C THR A 194 0.70 25.49 -4.21
N PHE A 195 -0.46 25.36 -4.86
CA PHE A 195 -0.53 25.11 -6.29
C PHE A 195 0.11 26.23 -7.11
N ASP A 196 -0.12 27.50 -6.78
CA ASP A 196 0.50 28.63 -7.49
C ASP A 196 2.04 28.66 -7.34
N HIS A 197 2.59 28.02 -6.30
CA HIS A 197 4.03 27.92 -6.08
C HIS A 197 4.70 26.76 -6.83
N TYR A 198 4.05 25.58 -6.85
CA TYR A 198 4.62 24.34 -7.40
C TYR A 198 4.07 23.95 -8.77
N CYS A 199 2.99 24.57 -9.23
CA CYS A 199 2.30 24.25 -10.47
C CYS A 199 2.11 25.50 -11.34
N GLU A 200 1.78 25.27 -12.61
CA GLU A 200 1.42 26.30 -13.57
C GLU A 200 0.15 25.96 -14.35
N TYR A 201 -0.56 27.00 -14.81
CA TYR A 201 -1.74 26.86 -15.65
C TYR A 201 -1.34 26.77 -17.12
N ARG A 202 -1.46 25.58 -17.71
CA ARG A 202 -1.23 25.34 -19.14
C ARG A 202 -2.55 25.34 -19.91
N LYS A 203 -2.62 26.12 -20.99
CA LYS A 203 -3.75 26.08 -21.92
C LYS A 203 -3.57 24.92 -22.89
N THR A 204 -4.53 24.00 -22.91
CA THR A 204 -4.60 22.89 -23.85
C THR A 204 -5.84 23.05 -24.75
N PRO A 205 -5.94 22.33 -25.88
CA PRO A 205 -7.17 22.33 -26.69
C PRO A 205 -8.43 21.91 -25.92
N ASN A 206 -8.29 21.11 -24.85
CA ASN A 206 -9.40 20.64 -24.02
C ASN A 206 -9.74 21.57 -22.85
N GLY A 207 -9.01 22.70 -22.69
CA GLY A 207 -9.21 23.65 -21.60
C GLY A 207 -7.92 23.97 -20.83
N VAL A 208 -8.08 24.54 -19.65
CA VAL A 208 -6.96 24.92 -18.78
C VAL A 208 -6.63 23.75 -17.85
N VAL A 209 -5.37 23.33 -17.84
CA VAL A 209 -4.84 22.27 -16.98
C VAL A 209 -3.84 22.89 -16.00
N LEU A 210 -3.99 22.56 -14.72
CA LEU A 210 -3.00 22.86 -13.69
C LEU A 210 -2.05 21.66 -13.59
N SER A 211 -0.75 21.88 -13.80
CA SER A 211 0.26 20.82 -13.74
C SER A 211 1.53 21.29 -13.03
N PRO A 212 2.31 20.41 -12.40
CA PRO A 212 3.60 20.77 -11.82
C PRO A 212 4.51 21.50 -12.83
N VAL A 213 5.30 22.45 -12.33
CA VAL A 213 6.35 23.10 -13.13
C VAL A 213 7.42 22.05 -13.46
N GLN A 214 7.84 21.97 -14.73
CA GLN A 214 8.91 21.07 -15.19
C GLN A 214 10.29 21.70 -15.02
#